data_AF-A0A0J1IPV4-F1
#
_entry.id   AF-A0A0J1IPV4-F1
#
_cell.length_a   1.000
_cell.length_b   1.000
_cell.length_c   1.000
_cell.angle_alpha   90.00
_cell.angle_beta   90.00
_cell.angle_gamma   90.00
#
_symmetry.space_group_name_H-M   'P 1'
#
loop_
_entity.id
_entity.type
_entity.pdbx_description
1 polymer ?
#
loop_
_entity_poly.entity_id
_entity_poly.type
_entity_poly.pdbx_seq_one_letter_code
_entity_poly.pdbx_strand_id
1 'polypeptide(L)'
;MNELSLERSPSIIAAEINSIKEQTRKMVLFNSIEIGRRLVEAKTMIGHGEWGEWLEKSVDYSQRTASNLMRIFEEYGSNQITFFCDNAKSQALANLSYTQAVALLGIPPEDREAFIEEHNIDDMSTRELQQAIKEKQELEERLREVESNWIKDRSNAESSKRIADEKAEEVRELLEEKQSLKSDVKTLQETLEKERRHSKDEAERLAGLLQEAKDSGASDEMVSRLQAELKEARNLVDKLTKELDEPVEVTAAEVIEKVPEDVERELEELRERNKELEAKASQPIGTAPIRFKLHFDSLVKGFGDLLRTLEEIDAGEHDKYKNAVKGLLGKMSERL
;
A
#
# COMPACT_ATOMS: atom_id res chain seq x y z
N MET A 1 -19.38 60.35 -49.09
CA MET A 1 -19.32 58.89 -48.92
C MET A 1 -17.86 58.51 -49.03
N ASN A 2 -17.17 58.31 -47.91
CA ASN A 2 -15.81 57.78 -47.92
C ASN A 2 -15.94 56.25 -47.95
N GLU A 3 -15.64 55.66 -49.10
CA GLU A 3 -15.32 54.24 -49.15
C GLU A 3 -14.05 54.05 -48.32
N LEU A 4 -14.20 53.41 -47.15
CA LEU A 4 -13.10 52.85 -46.39
C LEU A 4 -12.49 51.73 -47.24
N SER A 5 -11.56 52.08 -48.13
CA SER A 5 -10.64 51.12 -48.72
C SER A 5 -9.77 50.59 -47.58
N LEU A 6 -10.23 49.53 -46.92
CA LEU A 6 -9.39 48.68 -46.09
C LEU A 6 -8.28 48.16 -47.01
N GLU A 7 -7.13 48.83 -47.00
CA GLU A 7 -5.95 48.39 -47.73
C GLU A 7 -5.67 46.95 -47.31
N ARG A 8 -5.78 46.02 -48.26
CA ARG A 8 -5.53 44.60 -48.00
C ARG A 8 -4.07 44.46 -47.58
N SER A 9 -3.85 44.24 -46.29
CA SER A 9 -2.53 44.01 -45.73
C SER A 9 -2.28 42.52 -45.54
N PRO A 10 -1.01 42.07 -45.58
CA PRO A 10 -0.66 40.69 -45.22
C PRO A 10 -1.21 40.26 -43.86
N SER A 11 -1.31 41.19 -42.90
CA SER A 11 -1.89 40.94 -41.57
C SER A 11 -3.38 40.59 -41.63
N ILE A 12 -4.16 41.30 -42.45
CA ILE A 12 -5.59 41.04 -42.63
C ILE A 12 -5.79 39.67 -43.29
N ILE A 13 -4.99 39.35 -44.30
CA ILE A 13 -5.04 38.04 -44.98
C ILE A 13 -4.64 36.90 -44.01
N ALA A 14 -3.64 37.10 -43.15
CA ALA A 14 -3.29 36.13 -42.12
C ALA A 14 -4.45 35.88 -41.14
N ALA A 15 -5.14 36.94 -40.70
CA ALA A 15 -6.31 36.81 -39.84
C ALA A 15 -7.46 36.04 -40.53
N GLU A 16 -7.74 36.34 -41.81
CA GLU A 16 -8.73 35.61 -42.62
C GLU A 16 -8.37 34.11 -42.74
N ILE A 17 -7.11 33.79 -43.05
CA ILE A 17 -6.63 32.40 -43.16
C ILE A 17 -6.79 31.67 -41.82
N ASN A 18 -6.43 32.31 -40.71
CA ASN A 18 -6.55 31.70 -39.38
C ASN A 18 -8.02 31.48 -38.98
N SER A 19 -8.91 32.42 -39.31
CA SER A 19 -10.35 32.24 -39.12
C SER A 19 -10.89 31.04 -39.91
N ILE A 20 -10.49 30.87 -41.18
CA ILE A 20 -10.90 29.72 -42.00
C ILE A 20 -10.39 28.41 -41.39
N LYS A 21 -9.14 28.38 -40.91
CA LYS A 21 -8.57 27.19 -40.25
C LYS A 21 -9.36 26.80 -39.01
N GLU A 22 -9.72 27.77 -38.17
CA GLU A 22 -10.49 27.55 -36.95
C GLU A 22 -11.90 27.03 -37.26
N GLN A 23 -12.61 27.68 -38.19
CA GLN A 23 -13.95 27.24 -38.62
C GLN A 23 -13.92 25.83 -39.21
N THR A 24 -12.92 25.53 -40.05
CA THR A 24 -12.76 24.20 -40.64
C THR A 24 -12.54 23.14 -39.56
N ARG A 25 -11.70 23.43 -38.57
CA ARG A 25 -11.42 22.52 -37.45
C ARG A 25 -12.69 22.21 -36.64
N LYS A 26 -13.46 23.24 -36.29
CA LYS A 26 -14.76 23.13 -35.60
C LYS A 26 -15.73 22.28 -36.40
N MET A 27 -15.85 22.54 -37.70
CA MET A 27 -16.73 21.81 -38.59
C MET A 27 -16.36 20.32 -38.71
N VAL A 28 -15.06 20.01 -38.80
CA VAL A 28 -14.59 18.61 -38.88
C VAL A 28 -14.91 17.84 -37.59
N LEU A 29 -14.70 18.45 -36.41
CA LEU A 29 -15.04 17.80 -35.14
C LEU A 29 -16.56 17.60 -35.02
N PHE A 30 -17.36 18.61 -35.34
CA PHE A 30 -18.82 18.52 -35.34
C PHE A 30 -19.33 17.40 -36.26
N ASN A 31 -18.86 17.36 -37.50
CA ASN A 31 -19.25 16.32 -38.45
C ASN A 31 -18.81 14.93 -37.97
N SER A 32 -17.65 14.83 -37.32
CA SER A 32 -17.17 13.58 -36.73
C SER A 32 -18.10 13.06 -35.64
N ILE A 33 -18.64 13.94 -34.79
CA ILE A 33 -19.64 13.61 -33.76
C ILE A 33 -20.94 13.12 -34.42
N GLU A 34 -21.46 13.81 -35.43
CA GLU A 34 -22.71 13.41 -36.11
C GLU A 34 -22.55 12.08 -36.85
N ILE A 35 -21.40 11.82 -37.48
CA ILE A 35 -21.08 10.52 -38.06
C ILE A 35 -21.07 9.45 -36.97
N GLY A 36 -20.43 9.72 -35.82
CA GLY A 36 -20.45 8.84 -34.65
C GLY A 36 -21.87 8.49 -34.20
N ARG A 37 -22.77 9.47 -34.13
CA ARG A 37 -24.18 9.27 -33.79
C ARG A 37 -24.87 8.31 -34.75
N ARG A 38 -24.68 8.50 -36.06
CA ARG A 38 -25.27 7.60 -37.08
C ARG A 38 -24.66 6.20 -37.06
N LEU A 39 -23.38 6.09 -36.73
CA LEU A 39 -22.73 4.79 -36.57
C LEU A 39 -23.28 4.03 -35.36
N VAL A 40 -23.54 4.72 -34.23
CA VAL A 40 -24.22 4.12 -33.06
C VAL A 40 -25.63 3.66 -33.45
N GLU A 41 -26.40 4.48 -34.15
CA GLU A 41 -27.74 4.14 -34.64
C GLU A 41 -27.70 2.91 -35.57
N ALA A 42 -26.85 2.93 -36.61
CA ALA A 42 -26.71 1.82 -37.55
C ALA A 42 -26.28 0.52 -36.86
N LYS A 43 -25.40 0.59 -35.86
CA LYS A 43 -24.93 -0.58 -35.11
C LYS A 43 -26.05 -1.31 -34.36
N THR A 44 -27.14 -0.61 -33.99
CA THR A 44 -28.32 -1.26 -33.38
C THR A 44 -29.18 -2.04 -34.38
N MET A 45 -29.04 -1.73 -35.67
CA MET A 45 -29.85 -2.32 -36.75
C MET A 45 -29.12 -3.45 -37.49
N ILE A 46 -27.80 -3.55 -37.35
CA ILE A 46 -26.96 -4.54 -38.03
C ILE A 46 -26.77 -5.78 -37.14
N GLY A 47 -26.90 -6.96 -37.75
CA GLY A 47 -26.73 -8.24 -37.05
C GLY A 47 -25.32 -8.44 -36.48
N HIS A 48 -25.21 -9.24 -35.43
CA HIS A 48 -23.92 -9.61 -34.84
C HIS A 48 -23.02 -10.28 -35.90
N GLY A 49 -21.81 -9.75 -36.10
CA GLY A 49 -20.82 -10.28 -37.05
C GLY A 49 -20.78 -9.57 -38.42
N GLU A 50 -21.86 -8.88 -38.82
CA GLU A 50 -21.94 -8.20 -40.13
C GLU A 50 -21.43 -6.75 -40.09
N TRP A 51 -21.19 -6.21 -38.89
CA TRP A 51 -20.76 -4.83 -38.68
C TRP A 51 -19.47 -4.46 -39.44
N GLY A 52 -18.47 -5.34 -39.43
CA GLY A 52 -17.19 -5.08 -40.08
C GLY A 52 -17.32 -4.97 -41.61
N GLU A 53 -18.07 -5.87 -42.22
CA GLU A 53 -18.31 -5.89 -43.67
C GLU A 53 -19.18 -4.71 -44.10
N TRP A 54 -20.19 -4.35 -43.30
CA TRP A 54 -21.03 -3.19 -43.56
C TRP A 54 -20.24 -1.89 -43.54
N LEU A 55 -19.31 -1.73 -42.58
CA LEU A 55 -18.46 -0.55 -42.48
C LEU A 55 -17.58 -0.36 -43.73
N GLU A 56 -16.97 -1.44 -44.21
CA GLU A 56 -16.11 -1.40 -45.39
C GLU A 56 -16.90 -1.11 -46.67
N LYS A 57 -18.04 -1.78 -46.87
CA LYS A 57 -18.81 -1.68 -48.12
C LYS A 57 -19.72 -0.45 -48.22
N SER A 58 -20.26 0.03 -47.10
CA SER A 58 -21.33 1.04 -47.11
C SER A 58 -20.83 2.45 -46.81
N VAL A 59 -19.78 2.57 -45.99
CA VAL A 59 -19.29 3.88 -45.51
C VAL A 59 -17.77 4.04 -45.60
N ASP A 60 -17.06 3.05 -46.17
CA ASP A 60 -15.60 3.06 -46.37
C ASP A 60 -14.80 3.37 -45.08
N TYR A 61 -15.23 2.79 -43.96
CA TYR A 61 -14.55 2.94 -42.68
C TYR A 61 -13.91 1.65 -42.18
N SER A 62 -12.73 1.79 -41.59
CA SER A 62 -12.17 0.74 -40.75
C SER A 62 -12.91 0.67 -39.41
N GLN A 63 -12.93 -0.52 -38.80
CA GLN A 63 -13.53 -0.71 -37.47
C GLN A 63 -12.95 0.26 -36.42
N ARG A 64 -11.64 0.52 -36.48
CA ARG A 64 -10.96 1.45 -35.56
C ARG A 64 -11.49 2.89 -35.73
N THR A 65 -11.64 3.35 -36.96
CA THR A 65 -12.15 4.70 -37.25
C THR A 65 -13.59 4.84 -36.79
N ALA A 66 -14.45 3.87 -37.13
CA ALA A 66 -15.83 3.85 -36.70
C ALA A 66 -15.96 3.83 -35.16
N SER A 67 -15.16 3.02 -34.48
CA SER A 67 -15.14 2.97 -33.01
C SER A 67 -14.69 4.30 -32.39
N ASN A 68 -13.69 4.98 -32.94
CA ASN A 68 -13.27 6.29 -32.46
C ASN A 68 -14.37 7.34 -32.65
N LEU A 69 -15.03 7.37 -33.82
CA LEU A 69 -16.13 8.30 -34.11
C LEU A 69 -17.31 8.08 -33.16
N MET A 70 -17.70 6.83 -32.93
CA MET A 70 -18.75 6.47 -31.97
C MET A 70 -18.41 6.93 -30.55
N ARG A 71 -17.18 6.67 -30.07
CA ARG A 71 -16.73 7.09 -28.74
C ARG A 71 -16.69 8.60 -28.57
N ILE A 72 -16.27 9.34 -29.61
CA ILE A 72 -16.35 10.81 -29.61
C ILE A 72 -17.78 11.28 -29.43
N PHE A 73 -18.75 10.64 -30.11
CA PHE A 73 -20.16 10.94 -29.92
C PHE A 73 -20.65 10.61 -28.52
N GLU A 74 -20.30 9.45 -27.97
CA GLU A 74 -20.72 9.05 -26.62
C GLU A 74 -20.22 10.03 -25.54
N GLU A 75 -18.98 10.51 -25.69
CA GLU A 75 -18.31 11.34 -24.67
C GLU A 75 -18.54 12.85 -24.87
N TYR A 76 -18.60 13.32 -26.12
CA TYR A 76 -18.73 14.76 -26.45
C TYR A 76 -20.07 15.13 -27.11
N GLY A 77 -20.89 14.15 -27.49
CA GLY A 77 -22.15 14.37 -28.23
C GLY A 77 -23.21 15.13 -27.45
N SER A 78 -23.24 14.98 -26.12
CA SER A 78 -24.12 15.73 -25.21
C SER A 78 -23.78 17.23 -25.17
N ASN A 79 -22.53 17.58 -25.48
CA ASN A 79 -22.00 18.94 -25.48
C ASN A 79 -22.09 19.64 -26.86
N GLN A 80 -22.79 19.06 -27.84
CA GLN A 80 -22.91 19.66 -29.19
C GLN A 80 -23.54 21.05 -29.20
N ILE A 81 -24.47 21.33 -28.27
CA ILE A 81 -25.10 22.65 -28.14
C ILE A 81 -24.09 23.68 -27.63
N THR A 82 -23.14 23.27 -26.79
CA THR A 82 -22.12 24.16 -26.22
C THR A 82 -21.07 24.57 -27.26
N PHE A 83 -20.72 23.74 -28.25
CA PHE A 83 -19.75 24.10 -29.31
C PHE A 83 -20.09 25.38 -30.10
N PHE A 84 -21.36 25.79 -30.15
CA PHE A 84 -21.85 26.98 -30.86
C PHE A 84 -22.31 28.12 -29.94
N CYS A 85 -22.16 27.99 -28.62
CA CYS A 85 -22.51 29.02 -27.65
C CYS A 85 -21.25 29.62 -27.02
N ASP A 86 -21.11 30.96 -27.10
CA ASP A 86 -20.07 31.76 -26.44
C ASP A 86 -20.25 31.74 -24.91
N ASN A 87 -19.96 30.60 -24.28
CA ASN A 87 -19.71 30.54 -22.84
C ASN A 87 -18.27 30.05 -22.61
N ALA A 88 -17.67 30.47 -21.50
CA ALA A 88 -16.26 30.22 -21.21
C ALA A 88 -15.90 28.71 -21.12
N LYS A 89 -16.85 27.85 -20.75
CA LYS A 89 -16.64 26.38 -20.67
C LYS A 89 -16.67 25.71 -22.05
N SER A 90 -17.43 26.27 -22.99
CA SER A 90 -17.48 25.81 -24.38
C SER A 90 -16.20 26.06 -25.14
N GLN A 91 -15.44 27.10 -24.80
CA GLN A 91 -14.38 27.62 -25.65
C GLN A 91 -13.15 26.70 -25.71
N ALA A 92 -12.79 26.10 -24.57
CA ALA A 92 -11.69 25.15 -24.45
C ALA A 92 -11.95 23.84 -25.22
N LEU A 93 -13.20 23.38 -25.26
CA LEU A 93 -13.60 22.22 -26.07
C LEU A 93 -13.83 22.59 -27.54
N ALA A 94 -14.29 23.82 -27.81
CA ALA A 94 -14.61 24.29 -29.16
C ALA A 94 -13.40 24.41 -30.08
N ASN A 95 -12.20 24.59 -29.54
CA ASN A 95 -10.98 24.71 -30.34
C ASN A 95 -10.28 23.38 -30.63
N LEU A 96 -10.81 22.26 -30.12
CA LEU A 96 -10.22 20.95 -30.33
C LEU A 96 -10.34 20.49 -31.80
N SER A 97 -9.27 19.90 -32.31
CA SER A 97 -9.33 19.10 -33.54
C SER A 97 -9.83 17.68 -33.26
N TYR A 98 -10.33 16.99 -34.29
CA TYR A 98 -10.74 15.57 -34.20
C TYR A 98 -9.67 14.68 -33.55
N THR A 99 -8.41 14.84 -33.97
CA THR A 99 -7.29 14.03 -33.46
C THR A 99 -6.95 14.34 -32.01
N GLN A 100 -7.09 15.60 -31.56
CA GLN A 100 -6.94 15.98 -30.15
C GLN A 100 -8.11 15.43 -29.30
N ALA A 101 -9.34 15.50 -29.80
CA ALA A 101 -10.52 14.94 -29.13
C ALA A 101 -10.39 13.42 -28.94
N VAL A 102 -9.87 12.70 -29.95
CA VAL A 102 -9.54 11.27 -29.84
C VAL A 102 -8.44 11.01 -28.81
N ALA A 103 -7.39 11.85 -28.76
CA ALA A 103 -6.30 11.68 -27.79
C ALA A 103 -6.79 11.84 -26.34
N LEU A 104 -7.69 12.80 -26.10
CA LEU A 104 -8.29 13.07 -24.80
C LEU A 104 -9.22 11.95 -24.30
N LEU A 105 -9.69 11.04 -25.18
CA LEU A 105 -10.43 9.84 -24.75
C LEU A 105 -9.59 8.89 -23.88
N GLY A 106 -8.26 9.06 -23.85
CA GLY A 106 -7.37 8.34 -22.94
C GLY A 106 -7.42 8.85 -21.50
N ILE A 107 -7.99 10.04 -21.27
CA ILE A 107 -8.14 10.66 -19.95
C ILE A 107 -9.57 10.44 -19.45
N PRO A 108 -9.78 10.18 -18.14
CA PRO A 108 -11.11 10.14 -17.54
C PRO A 108 -11.88 11.45 -17.79
N PRO A 109 -13.20 11.40 -18.03
CA PRO A 109 -13.99 12.58 -18.40
C PRO A 109 -13.91 13.70 -17.37
N GLU A 110 -13.84 13.37 -16.07
CA GLU A 110 -13.66 14.31 -14.96
C GLU A 110 -12.36 15.11 -15.02
N ASP A 111 -11.29 14.52 -15.54
CA ASP A 111 -9.96 15.12 -15.55
C ASP A 111 -9.63 15.83 -16.87
N ARG A 112 -10.46 15.66 -17.92
CA ARG A 112 -10.22 16.24 -19.25
C ARG A 112 -10.26 17.76 -19.23
N GLU A 113 -11.22 18.37 -18.54
CA GLU A 113 -11.33 19.83 -18.45
C GLU A 113 -10.10 20.44 -17.78
N ALA A 114 -9.73 19.92 -16.61
CA ALA A 114 -8.52 20.33 -15.91
C ALA A 114 -7.27 20.12 -16.78
N PHE A 115 -7.19 19.00 -17.50
CA PHE A 115 -6.08 18.74 -18.41
C PHE A 115 -6.03 19.72 -19.58
N ILE A 116 -7.16 20.13 -20.16
CA ILE A 116 -7.21 21.12 -21.25
C ILE A 116 -6.73 22.49 -20.76
N GLU A 117 -7.24 22.94 -19.61
CA GLU A 117 -6.85 24.22 -18.99
C GLU A 117 -5.37 24.22 -18.59
N GLU A 118 -4.90 23.12 -18.00
CA GLU A 118 -3.50 22.98 -17.59
C GLU A 118 -2.56 22.91 -18.80
N HIS A 119 -2.97 22.31 -19.92
CA HIS A 119 -2.10 22.00 -21.08
C HIS A 119 -2.19 22.92 -22.28
N ASN A 120 -3.09 23.90 -22.32
CA ASN A 120 -3.20 24.84 -23.46
C ASN A 120 -3.17 24.07 -24.80
N ILE A 121 -4.08 23.11 -24.94
CA ILE A 121 -4.08 22.11 -26.02
C ILE A 121 -4.12 22.77 -27.41
N ASP A 122 -4.63 24.00 -27.50
CA ASP A 122 -4.70 24.81 -28.72
C ASP A 122 -3.33 25.01 -29.40
N ASP A 123 -2.25 25.12 -28.61
CA ASP A 123 -0.88 25.29 -29.10
C ASP A 123 -0.12 23.97 -29.28
N MET A 124 -0.60 22.89 -28.67
CA MET A 124 0.10 21.60 -28.69
C MET A 124 -0.20 20.82 -29.97
N SER A 125 0.84 20.26 -30.60
CA SER A 125 0.63 19.28 -31.65
C SER A 125 0.00 18.01 -31.09
N THR A 126 -0.72 17.27 -31.93
CA THR A 126 -1.35 16.01 -31.55
C THR A 126 -0.35 14.98 -31.01
N ARG A 127 0.90 15.01 -31.49
CA ARG A 127 1.97 14.11 -31.03
C ARG A 127 2.49 14.49 -29.66
N GLU A 128 2.68 15.79 -29.40
CA GLU A 128 3.07 16.29 -28.09
C GLU A 128 1.97 16.04 -27.06
N LEU A 129 0.70 16.21 -27.43
CA LEU A 129 -0.45 15.90 -26.58
C LEU A 129 -0.46 14.42 -26.19
N GLN A 130 -0.27 13.52 -27.15
CA GLN A 130 -0.21 12.08 -26.89
C GLN A 130 0.97 11.70 -25.99
N GLN A 131 2.13 12.34 -26.18
CA GLN A 131 3.30 12.09 -25.35
C GLN A 131 3.08 12.59 -23.91
N ALA A 132 2.52 13.79 -23.74
CA ALA A 132 2.22 14.34 -22.41
C ALA A 132 1.20 13.49 -21.64
N ILE A 133 0.15 13.01 -22.32
CA ILE A 133 -0.84 12.10 -21.72
C ILE A 133 -0.16 10.80 -21.29
N LYS A 134 0.66 10.21 -22.15
CA LYS A 134 1.35 8.96 -21.86
C LYS A 134 2.33 9.11 -20.69
N GLU A 135 3.12 10.18 -20.66
CA GLU A 135 4.07 10.45 -19.58
C GLU A 135 3.35 10.67 -18.24
N LYS A 136 2.25 11.45 -18.23
CA LYS A 136 1.43 11.64 -17.04
C LYS A 136 0.87 10.30 -16.53
N GLN A 137 0.29 9.49 -17.42
CA GLN A 137 -0.24 8.17 -17.07
C GLN A 137 0.84 7.22 -16.54
N GLU A 138 2.03 7.20 -17.15
CA GLU A 138 3.15 6.38 -16.68
C GLU A 138 3.64 6.83 -15.30
N LEU A 139 3.69 8.14 -15.05
CA LEU A 139 4.08 8.68 -13.73
C LEU A 139 3.02 8.37 -12.66
N GLU A 140 1.74 8.52 -12.99
CA GLU A 140 0.62 8.18 -12.10
C GLU A 140 0.56 6.69 -11.80
N GLU A 141 0.81 5.84 -12.80
CA GLU A 141 0.86 4.39 -12.60
C GLU A 141 2.03 3.99 -11.72
N ARG A 142 3.21 4.56 -11.95
CA ARG A 142 4.38 4.35 -11.08
C ARG A 142 4.14 4.86 -9.67
N LEU A 143 3.42 5.97 -9.51
CA LEU A 143 3.02 6.48 -8.20
C LEU A 143 2.11 5.46 -7.49
N ARG A 144 1.07 4.97 -8.17
CA ARG A 144 0.15 3.95 -7.65
C ARG A 144 0.87 2.65 -7.30
N GLU A 145 1.81 2.21 -8.13
CA GLU A 145 2.59 0.99 -7.89
C GLU A 145 3.46 1.13 -6.64
N VAL A 146 4.18 2.25 -6.50
CA VAL A 146 5.00 2.54 -5.32
C VAL A 146 4.14 2.64 -4.07
N GLU A 147 2.97 3.30 -4.13
CA GLU A 147 2.05 3.39 -3.01
C GLU A 147 1.46 2.03 -2.63
N SER A 148 1.04 1.22 -3.61
CA SER A 148 0.51 -0.12 -3.39
C SER A 148 1.55 -1.03 -2.74
N ASN A 149 2.80 -1.00 -3.22
CA ASN A 149 3.89 -1.79 -2.66
C ASN A 149 4.22 -1.33 -1.25
N TRP A 150 4.25 -0.01 -0.99
CA TRP A 150 4.48 0.50 0.36
C TRP A 150 3.37 0.10 1.35
N ILE A 151 2.10 0.11 0.93
CA ILE A 151 0.99 -0.37 1.75
C ILE A 151 1.14 -1.86 2.06
N LYS A 152 1.53 -2.67 1.08
CA LYS A 152 1.78 -4.11 1.28
C LYS A 152 2.95 -4.34 2.24
N ASP A 153 4.07 -3.64 2.05
CA ASP A 153 5.24 -3.76 2.91
C ASP A 153 4.92 -3.37 4.36
N ARG A 154 4.15 -2.31 4.56
CA ARG A 154 3.67 -1.90 5.88
C ARG A 154 2.73 -2.93 6.51
N SER A 155 1.78 -3.45 5.74
CA SER A 155 0.86 -4.49 6.23
C SER A 155 1.61 -5.78 6.59
N ASN A 156 2.63 -6.15 5.81
CA ASN A 156 3.50 -7.28 6.10
C ASN A 156 4.30 -7.04 7.38
N ALA A 157 4.88 -5.85 7.56
CA ALA A 157 5.61 -5.48 8.78
C ALA A 157 4.70 -5.53 10.03
N GLU A 158 3.50 -4.97 9.95
CA GLU A 158 2.51 -5.02 11.05
C GLU A 158 2.10 -6.46 11.39
N SER A 159 1.93 -7.32 10.38
CA SER A 159 1.56 -8.73 10.58
C SER A 159 2.71 -9.54 11.18
N SER A 160 3.93 -9.38 10.68
CA SER A 160 5.12 -10.05 11.22
C SER A 160 5.43 -9.61 12.66
N LYS A 161 5.14 -8.34 13.00
CA LYS A 161 5.26 -7.85 14.37
C LYS A 161 4.28 -8.54 15.31
N ARG A 162 3.00 -8.66 14.92
CA ARG A 162 1.99 -9.39 15.73
C ARG A 162 2.39 -10.83 15.99
N ILE A 163 2.88 -11.53 14.97
CA ILE A 163 3.34 -12.92 15.12
C ILE A 163 4.51 -13.00 16.12
N ALA A 164 5.46 -12.07 16.05
CA ALA A 164 6.57 -12.04 16.99
C ALA A 164 6.12 -11.70 18.43
N ASP A 165 5.17 -10.78 18.59
CA ASP A 165 4.61 -10.43 19.90
C ASP A 165 3.82 -11.62 20.49
N GLU A 166 3.01 -12.31 19.69
CA GLU A 166 2.28 -13.52 20.09
C GLU A 166 3.24 -14.64 20.52
N LYS A 167 4.29 -14.89 19.74
CA LYS A 167 5.32 -15.89 20.08
C LYS A 167 6.10 -15.52 21.33
N ALA A 168 6.38 -14.23 21.53
CA ALA A 168 7.07 -13.77 22.74
C ALA A 168 6.21 -13.95 24.00
N GLU A 169 4.90 -13.72 23.91
CA GLU A 169 4.00 -13.94 25.05
C GLU A 169 3.80 -15.44 25.34
N GLU A 170 3.67 -16.28 24.32
CA GLU A 170 3.60 -17.76 24.49
C GLU A 170 4.84 -18.29 25.24
N VAL A 171 6.04 -17.83 24.87
CA VAL A 171 7.28 -18.21 25.56
C VAL A 171 7.30 -17.69 26.99
N ARG A 172 6.74 -16.50 27.24
CA ARG A 172 6.67 -15.93 28.59
C ARG A 172 5.72 -16.74 29.50
N GLU A 173 4.54 -17.11 29.02
CA GLU A 173 3.59 -17.95 29.75
C GLU A 173 4.21 -19.31 30.12
N LEU A 174 4.89 -19.96 29.17
CA LEU A 174 5.58 -21.23 29.41
C LEU A 174 6.71 -21.10 30.45
N LEU A 175 7.41 -19.97 30.48
CA LEU A 175 8.43 -19.71 31.50
C LEU A 175 7.83 -19.51 32.90
N GLU A 176 6.69 -18.81 32.98
CA GLU A 176 5.95 -18.62 34.24
C GLU A 176 5.41 -19.96 34.77
N GLU A 177 4.82 -20.80 33.92
CA GLU A 177 4.35 -22.15 34.28
C GLU A 177 5.50 -23.08 34.71
N LYS A 178 6.65 -23.01 34.01
CA LYS A 178 7.85 -23.77 34.40
C LYS A 178 8.37 -23.33 35.77
N GLN A 179 8.31 -22.03 36.10
CA GLN A 179 8.71 -21.53 37.41
C GLN A 179 7.75 -21.98 38.51
N SER A 180 6.43 -21.97 38.28
CA SER A 180 5.45 -22.42 39.27
C SER A 180 5.58 -23.93 39.54
N LEU A 181 5.70 -24.75 38.49
CA LEU A 181 5.92 -26.18 38.62
C LEU A 181 7.21 -26.48 39.40
N LYS A 182 8.28 -25.71 39.16
CA LYS A 182 9.54 -25.84 39.90
C LYS A 182 9.37 -25.53 41.38
N SER A 183 8.61 -24.48 41.74
CA SER A 183 8.31 -24.21 43.14
C SER A 183 7.45 -25.31 43.77
N ASP A 184 6.46 -25.82 43.05
CA ASP A 184 5.57 -26.88 43.56
C ASP A 184 6.36 -28.17 43.82
N VAL A 185 7.21 -28.59 42.87
CA VAL A 185 8.12 -29.74 43.04
C VAL A 185 9.01 -29.54 44.27
N LYS A 186 9.57 -28.34 44.47
CA LYS A 186 10.40 -28.05 45.66
C LYS A 186 9.59 -28.18 46.95
N THR A 187 8.36 -27.65 46.99
CA THR A 187 7.52 -27.77 48.19
C THR A 187 7.11 -29.20 48.48
N LEU A 188 6.81 -30.00 47.45
CA LEU A 188 6.51 -31.43 47.57
C LEU A 188 7.72 -32.19 48.10
N GLN A 189 8.92 -31.93 47.57
CA GLN A 189 10.17 -32.51 48.08
C GLN A 189 10.41 -32.16 49.56
N GLU A 190 10.23 -30.89 49.95
CA GLU A 190 10.35 -30.46 51.35
C GLU A 190 9.32 -31.15 52.27
N THR A 191 8.12 -31.43 51.75
CA THR A 191 7.05 -32.10 52.52
C THR A 191 7.33 -33.58 52.70
N LEU A 192 7.73 -34.27 51.61
CA LEU A 192 8.21 -35.66 51.64
C LEU A 192 9.40 -35.84 52.58
N GLU A 193 10.35 -34.90 52.58
CA GLU A 193 11.51 -34.97 53.45
C GLU A 193 11.13 -34.77 54.93
N LYS A 194 10.16 -33.91 55.24
CA LYS A 194 9.60 -33.76 56.59
C LYS A 194 8.89 -35.03 57.06
N GLU A 195 8.07 -35.65 56.20
CA GLU A 195 7.40 -36.92 56.51
C GLU A 195 8.40 -38.06 56.72
N ARG A 196 9.44 -38.14 55.88
CA ARG A 196 10.54 -39.10 56.06
C ARG A 196 11.23 -38.89 57.40
N ARG A 197 11.53 -37.65 57.76
CA ARG A 197 12.18 -37.32 59.04
C ARG A 197 11.30 -37.70 60.22
N HIS A 198 10.00 -37.38 60.18
CA HIS A 198 9.07 -37.75 61.23
C HIS A 198 8.93 -39.27 61.37
N SER A 199 8.84 -40.00 60.26
CA SER A 199 8.79 -41.46 60.25
C SER A 199 10.09 -42.09 60.76
N LYS A 200 11.24 -41.47 60.47
CA LYS A 200 12.55 -41.89 61.00
C LYS A 200 12.66 -41.68 62.50
N ASP A 201 12.26 -40.50 63.00
CA ASP A 201 12.26 -40.19 64.43
C ASP A 201 11.34 -41.17 65.20
N GLU A 202 10.19 -41.53 64.63
CA GLU A 202 9.28 -42.53 65.21
C GLU A 202 9.88 -43.94 65.20
N ALA A 203 10.56 -44.33 64.12
CA ALA A 203 11.27 -45.61 64.06
C ALA A 203 12.42 -45.70 65.09
N GLU A 204 13.12 -44.59 65.35
CA GLU A 204 14.15 -44.49 66.38
C GLU A 204 13.55 -44.58 67.79
N ARG A 205 12.42 -43.91 68.04
CA ARG A 205 11.68 -43.99 69.30
C ARG A 205 11.20 -45.41 69.59
N LEU A 206 10.57 -46.07 68.61
CA LEU A 206 10.13 -47.46 68.72
C LEU A 206 11.32 -48.41 68.96
N ALA A 207 12.49 -48.12 68.37
CA ALA A 207 13.71 -48.89 68.62
C ALA A 207 14.21 -48.77 70.06
N GLY A 208 14.16 -47.55 70.63
CA GLY A 208 14.49 -47.31 72.04
C GLY A 208 13.55 -48.04 72.99
N LEU A 209 12.23 -47.92 72.78
CA LEU A 209 11.22 -48.61 73.60
C LEU A 209 11.35 -50.14 73.54
N LEU A 210 11.68 -50.68 72.37
CA LEU A 210 11.91 -52.10 72.17
C LEU A 210 13.18 -52.59 72.89
N GLN A 211 14.22 -51.75 72.96
CA GLN A 211 15.43 -52.06 73.73
C GLN A 211 15.13 -52.05 75.24
N GLU A 212 14.44 -51.02 75.73
CA GLU A 212 14.01 -50.93 77.14
C GLU A 212 13.09 -52.08 77.55
N ALA A 213 12.14 -52.48 76.69
CA ALA A 213 11.25 -53.62 76.93
C ALA A 213 12.01 -54.95 77.02
N LYS A 214 13.09 -55.12 76.23
CA LYS A 214 13.97 -56.29 76.29
C LYS A 214 14.84 -56.29 77.55
N ASP A 215 15.36 -55.14 77.96
CA ASP A 215 16.23 -54.99 79.12
C ASP A 215 15.46 -55.11 80.45
N SER A 216 14.17 -54.76 80.46
CA SER A 216 13.28 -54.84 81.64
C SER A 216 12.54 -56.18 81.79
N GLY A 217 12.70 -57.12 80.86
CA GLY A 217 12.06 -58.44 80.92
C GLY A 217 10.55 -58.42 80.65
N ALA A 218 10.08 -57.54 79.77
CA ALA A 218 8.67 -57.46 79.38
C ALA A 218 8.18 -58.75 78.69
N SER A 219 6.85 -58.97 78.69
CA SER A 219 6.20 -60.13 78.04
C SER A 219 6.57 -60.26 76.55
N ASP A 220 6.74 -61.50 76.07
CA ASP A 220 7.01 -61.83 74.66
C ASP A 220 5.98 -61.21 73.70
N GLU A 221 4.71 -61.06 74.13
CA GLU A 221 3.69 -60.39 73.31
C GLU A 221 3.98 -58.89 73.10
N MET A 222 4.49 -58.21 74.12
CA MET A 222 4.81 -56.77 74.04
C MET A 222 6.03 -56.53 73.15
N VAL A 223 7.05 -57.38 73.28
CA VAL A 223 8.24 -57.34 72.42
C VAL A 223 7.87 -57.61 70.96
N SER A 224 6.98 -58.57 70.71
CA SER A 224 6.51 -58.91 69.35
C SER A 224 5.71 -57.78 68.70
N ARG A 225 4.84 -57.09 69.46
CA ARG A 225 4.09 -55.91 68.96
C ARG A 225 5.01 -54.75 68.59
N LEU A 226 5.94 -54.38 69.49
CA LEU A 226 6.91 -53.32 69.21
C LEU A 226 7.83 -53.68 68.03
N GLN A 227 8.16 -54.96 67.84
CA GLN A 227 8.91 -55.43 66.67
C GLN A 227 8.12 -55.27 65.37
N ALA A 228 6.82 -55.55 65.38
CA ALA A 228 5.95 -55.38 64.22
C ALA A 228 5.80 -53.90 63.84
N GLU A 229 5.50 -53.03 64.82
CA GLU A 229 5.36 -51.58 64.62
C GLU A 229 6.67 -50.94 64.11
N LEU A 230 7.81 -51.33 64.68
CA LEU A 230 9.11 -50.86 64.21
C LEU A 230 9.44 -51.31 62.78
N LYS A 231 9.03 -52.53 62.41
CA LYS A 231 9.19 -53.03 61.03
C LYS A 231 8.32 -52.24 60.05
N GLU A 232 7.08 -51.90 60.43
CA GLU A 232 6.20 -51.06 59.62
C GLU A 232 6.75 -49.64 59.46
N ALA A 233 7.24 -49.02 60.54
CA ALA A 233 7.87 -47.70 60.49
C ALA A 233 9.12 -47.69 59.61
N ARG A 234 9.99 -48.72 59.70
CA ARG A 234 11.15 -48.84 58.81
C ARG A 234 10.78 -49.05 57.35
N ASN A 235 9.76 -49.88 57.07
CA ASN A 235 9.26 -50.06 55.70
C ASN A 235 8.71 -48.75 55.13
N LEU A 236 8.09 -47.89 55.95
CA LEU A 236 7.61 -46.59 55.53
C LEU A 236 8.78 -45.64 55.23
N VAL A 237 9.82 -45.61 56.07
CA VAL A 237 11.05 -44.85 55.79
C VAL A 237 11.72 -45.31 54.50
N ASP A 238 11.81 -46.61 54.25
CA ASP A 238 12.40 -47.17 53.03
C ASP A 238 11.57 -46.81 51.78
N LYS A 239 10.23 -46.80 51.89
CA LYS A 239 9.34 -46.34 50.81
C LYS A 239 9.52 -44.85 50.52
N LEU A 240 9.45 -43.99 51.54
CA LEU A 240 9.65 -42.56 51.38
C LEU A 240 11.05 -42.23 50.86
N THR A 241 12.06 -42.99 51.28
CA THR A 241 13.44 -42.84 50.77
C THR A 241 13.51 -43.22 49.30
N LYS A 242 12.83 -44.29 48.86
CA LYS A 242 12.73 -44.62 47.43
C LYS A 242 11.96 -43.58 46.64
N GLU A 243 10.89 -43.00 47.17
CA GLU A 243 10.12 -41.93 46.50
C GLU A 243 10.92 -40.61 46.40
N LEU A 244 11.92 -40.41 47.27
CA LEU A 244 12.86 -39.28 47.24
C LEU A 244 14.08 -39.53 46.34
N ASP A 245 14.59 -40.77 46.29
CA ASP A 245 15.71 -41.21 45.44
C ASP A 245 15.28 -41.59 44.02
N GLU A 246 14.00 -41.95 43.83
CA GLU A 246 13.42 -42.00 42.49
C GLU A 246 13.59 -40.59 41.93
N PRO A 247 14.38 -40.44 40.84
CA PRO A 247 14.37 -39.17 40.15
C PRO A 247 12.92 -38.92 39.83
N VAL A 248 12.37 -37.80 40.30
CA VAL A 248 11.12 -37.31 39.75
C VAL A 248 11.41 -37.21 38.26
N GLU A 249 10.91 -38.17 37.48
CA GLU A 249 10.86 -38.11 36.03
C GLU A 249 9.84 -37.02 35.68
N VAL A 250 10.17 -35.79 36.06
CA VAL A 250 10.02 -34.74 35.09
C VAL A 250 10.92 -35.22 33.97
N THR A 251 10.34 -35.58 32.83
CA THR A 251 11.02 -35.63 31.54
C THR A 251 11.50 -34.22 31.19
N ALA A 252 12.29 -33.64 32.10
CA ALA A 252 13.07 -32.45 31.94
C ALA A 252 14.26 -32.92 31.13
N ALA A 253 14.11 -32.79 29.82
CA ALA A 253 15.20 -32.70 28.87
C ALA A 253 16.21 -31.66 29.37
N GLU A 254 17.13 -32.09 30.23
CA GLU A 254 18.15 -31.27 30.88
C GLU A 254 17.58 -30.04 31.62
N VAL A 255 18.31 -29.60 32.63
CA VAL A 255 18.18 -28.23 33.11
C VAL A 255 18.74 -27.34 32.00
N ILE A 256 17.98 -27.11 30.93
CA ILE A 256 18.22 -25.94 30.08
C ILE A 256 17.63 -24.78 30.87
N GLU A 257 18.52 -24.08 31.59
CA GLU A 257 18.25 -22.80 32.26
C GLU A 257 17.81 -21.72 31.26
N LYS A 258 18.00 -22.00 29.97
CA LYS A 258 17.64 -21.18 28.82
C LYS A 258 16.39 -21.74 28.12
N VAL A 259 15.68 -20.85 27.43
CA VAL A 259 14.67 -21.26 26.44
C VAL A 259 15.38 -22.23 25.46
N PRO A 260 14.74 -23.32 24.98
CA PRO A 260 15.38 -24.23 24.03
C PRO A 260 16.06 -23.43 22.92
N GLU A 261 17.34 -23.72 22.61
CA GLU A 261 18.14 -22.92 21.67
C GLU A 261 17.43 -22.73 20.32
N ASP A 262 16.63 -23.70 19.90
CA ASP A 262 15.81 -23.63 18.69
C ASP A 262 14.75 -22.52 18.75
N VAL A 263 14.12 -22.30 19.91
CA VAL A 263 13.09 -21.26 20.12
C VAL A 263 13.73 -19.89 20.30
N GLU A 264 14.90 -19.80 20.96
CA GLU A 264 15.67 -18.55 21.01
C GLU A 264 16.14 -18.14 19.61
N ARG A 265 16.60 -19.10 18.80
CA ARG A 265 16.99 -18.87 17.41
C ARG A 265 15.81 -18.41 16.56
N GLU A 266 14.65 -19.06 16.68
CA GLU A 266 13.43 -18.67 15.95
C GLU A 266 12.96 -17.25 16.33
N LEU A 267 12.99 -16.90 17.62
CA LEU A 267 12.67 -15.54 18.09
C LEU A 267 13.64 -14.49 17.56
N GLU A 268 14.94 -14.80 17.54
CA GLU A 268 15.96 -13.87 17.02
C GLU A 268 15.84 -13.71 15.50
N GLU A 269 15.58 -14.79 14.77
CA GLU A 269 15.28 -14.74 13.33
C GLU A 269 14.03 -13.89 13.04
N LEU A 270 12.96 -14.04 13.84
CA LEU A 270 11.75 -13.24 13.74
C LEU A 270 12.00 -11.76 14.07
N ARG A 271 12.86 -11.45 15.04
CA ARG A 271 13.25 -10.07 15.39
C ARG A 271 14.06 -9.42 14.29
N GLU A 272 15.07 -10.09 13.76
CA GLU A 272 15.86 -9.58 12.65
C GLU A 272 14.98 -9.41 11.40
N ARG A 273 14.08 -10.36 11.14
CA ARG A 273 13.12 -10.23 10.04
C ARG A 273 12.17 -9.04 10.21
N ASN A 274 11.67 -8.81 11.42
CA ASN A 274 10.83 -7.65 11.72
C ASN A 274 11.61 -6.34 11.56
N LYS A 275 12.86 -6.29 12.01
CA LYS A 275 13.73 -5.12 11.85
C LYS A 275 14.00 -4.80 10.37
N GLU A 276 14.20 -5.82 9.53
CA GLU A 276 14.32 -5.62 8.07
C GLU A 276 13.02 -5.07 7.46
N LEU A 277 11.87 -5.62 7.86
CA LEU A 277 10.56 -5.20 7.35
C LEU A 277 10.19 -3.80 7.83
N GLU A 278 10.44 -3.48 9.09
CA GLU A 278 10.27 -2.14 9.65
C GLU A 278 11.22 -1.14 8.98
N ALA A 279 12.46 -1.51 8.67
CA ALA A 279 13.38 -0.65 7.93
C ALA A 279 12.87 -0.35 6.52
N LYS A 280 12.30 -1.34 5.81
CA LYS A 280 11.68 -1.15 4.49
C LYS A 280 10.41 -0.29 4.56
N ALA A 281 9.55 -0.53 5.55
CA ALA A 281 8.30 0.22 5.74
C ALA A 281 8.55 1.67 6.21
N SER A 282 9.62 1.90 6.98
CA SER A 282 9.97 3.23 7.53
C SER A 282 10.75 4.10 6.55
N GLN A 283 11.23 3.55 5.43
CA GLN A 283 11.81 4.39 4.39
C GLN A 283 10.73 5.36 3.86
N PRO A 284 11.09 6.65 3.68
CA PRO A 284 10.18 7.60 3.08
C PRO A 284 9.70 7.04 1.76
N ILE A 285 8.39 7.11 1.52
CA ILE A 285 7.80 6.66 0.27
C ILE A 285 8.61 7.32 -0.86
N GLY A 286 9.23 6.50 -1.72
CA GLY A 286 10.06 6.92 -2.86
C GLY A 286 9.28 7.68 -3.94
N THR A 287 8.12 8.22 -3.61
CA THR A 287 7.27 9.08 -4.43
C THR A 287 7.74 10.53 -4.44
N ALA A 288 8.64 10.95 -3.54
CA ALA A 288 9.16 12.32 -3.54
C ALA A 288 9.83 12.73 -4.86
N PRO A 289 10.72 11.92 -5.49
CA PRO A 289 11.26 12.22 -6.82
C PRO A 289 10.20 12.24 -7.93
N ILE A 290 9.17 11.39 -7.84
CA ILE A 290 8.07 11.32 -8.82
C ILE A 290 7.21 12.57 -8.72
N ARG A 291 6.79 12.94 -7.50
CA ARG A 291 6.05 14.19 -7.22
C ARG A 291 6.87 15.43 -7.59
N PHE A 292 8.17 15.42 -7.28
CA PHE A 292 9.08 16.49 -7.68
C PHE A 292 9.09 16.64 -9.19
N LYS A 293 9.23 15.54 -9.95
CA LYS A 293 9.21 15.58 -11.41
C LYS A 293 7.89 16.16 -11.94
N LEU A 294 6.74 15.74 -11.40
CA LEU A 294 5.44 16.29 -11.79
C LEU A 294 5.34 17.81 -11.57
N HIS A 295 5.75 18.30 -10.39
CA HIS A 295 5.75 19.73 -10.09
C HIS A 295 6.79 20.50 -10.91
N PHE A 296 7.95 19.90 -11.17
CA PHE A 296 9.00 20.49 -11.98
C PHE A 296 8.56 20.65 -13.43
N ASP A 297 7.98 19.62 -14.03
CA ASP A 297 7.48 19.66 -15.40
C ASP A 297 6.35 20.68 -15.55
N SER A 298 5.47 20.80 -14.55
CA SER A 298 4.45 21.86 -14.48
C SER A 298 5.06 23.26 -14.42
N LEU A 299 6.12 23.47 -13.63
CA LEU A 299 6.82 24.76 -13.52
C LEU A 299 7.52 25.15 -14.83
N VAL A 300 8.25 24.22 -15.45
CA VAL A 300 8.95 24.45 -16.73
C VAL A 300 7.96 24.87 -17.81
N LYS A 301 6.81 24.21 -17.85
CA LYS A 301 5.75 24.51 -18.82
C LYS A 301 5.08 25.85 -18.55
N GLY A 302 4.71 26.15 -17.30
CA GLY A 302 4.15 27.45 -16.94
C GLY A 302 5.10 28.60 -17.28
N PHE A 303 6.41 28.38 -17.16
CA PHE A 303 7.40 29.34 -17.63
C PHE A 303 7.43 29.46 -19.17
N GLY A 304 7.28 28.36 -19.91
CA GLY A 304 7.13 28.38 -21.36
C GLY A 304 5.89 29.15 -21.83
N ASP A 305 4.75 28.97 -21.17
CA ASP A 305 3.51 29.68 -21.49
C ASP A 305 3.62 31.19 -21.21
N LEU A 306 4.34 31.58 -20.15
CA LEU A 306 4.69 32.99 -19.90
C LEU A 306 5.55 33.59 -21.02
N LEU A 307 6.44 32.79 -21.64
CA LEU A 307 7.23 33.26 -22.77
C LEU A 307 6.39 33.40 -24.05
N ARG A 308 5.46 32.48 -24.32
CA ARG A 308 4.56 32.59 -25.49
C ARG A 308 3.62 33.78 -25.37
N THR A 309 2.97 33.95 -24.22
CA THR A 309 2.09 35.09 -23.96
C THR A 309 2.83 36.42 -24.06
N LEU A 310 4.12 36.45 -23.72
CA LEU A 310 4.96 37.62 -23.92
C LEU A 310 5.11 37.99 -25.41
N GLU A 311 5.13 37.02 -26.33
CA GLU A 311 5.21 37.27 -27.77
C GLU A 311 3.93 37.93 -28.33
N GLU A 312 2.80 37.77 -27.65
CA GLU A 312 1.51 38.39 -27.99
C GLU A 312 1.38 39.84 -27.49
N ILE A 313 2.22 40.23 -26.52
CA ILE A 313 2.23 41.57 -25.93
C ILE A 313 3.02 42.53 -26.83
N ASP A 314 2.66 43.82 -26.83
CA ASP A 314 3.41 44.84 -27.57
C ASP A 314 4.88 44.91 -27.13
N ALA A 315 5.79 44.98 -28.09
CA ALA A 315 7.24 44.94 -27.85
C ALA A 315 7.72 46.06 -26.92
N GLY A 316 7.03 47.21 -26.88
CA GLY A 316 7.33 48.31 -25.96
C GLY A 316 7.05 47.98 -24.49
N GLU A 317 6.21 46.99 -24.20
CA GLU A 317 5.86 46.58 -22.83
C GLU A 317 6.61 45.32 -22.37
N HIS A 318 7.32 44.63 -23.26
CA HIS A 318 8.01 43.36 -22.94
C HIS A 318 8.94 43.46 -21.74
N ASP A 319 9.69 44.55 -21.62
CA ASP A 319 10.65 44.73 -20.52
C ASP A 319 9.98 44.76 -19.15
N LYS A 320 8.75 45.28 -19.04
CA LYS A 320 7.98 45.29 -17.81
C LYS A 320 7.66 43.87 -17.35
N TYR A 321 7.14 43.03 -18.25
CA TYR A 321 6.77 41.65 -17.95
C TYR A 321 8.00 40.76 -17.72
N LYS A 322 9.07 40.92 -18.52
CA LYS A 322 10.35 40.24 -18.30
C LYS A 322 10.94 40.56 -16.91
N ASN A 323 10.88 41.82 -16.49
CA ASN A 323 11.38 42.21 -15.17
C ASN A 323 10.52 41.65 -14.02
N ALA A 324 9.20 41.53 -14.20
CA ALA A 324 8.32 40.88 -13.23
C ALA A 324 8.66 39.39 -13.06
N VAL A 325 8.83 38.66 -14.17
CA VAL A 325 9.22 37.24 -14.15
C VAL A 325 10.61 37.05 -13.55
N LYS A 326 11.59 37.88 -13.91
CA LYS A 326 12.93 37.87 -13.29
C LYS A 326 12.88 38.11 -11.78
N GLY A 327 12.04 39.04 -11.32
CA GLY A 327 11.85 39.32 -9.90
C GLY A 327 11.25 38.13 -9.15
N LEU A 328 10.29 37.42 -9.76
CA LEU A 328 9.73 36.19 -9.20
C LEU A 328 10.78 35.09 -9.11
N LEU A 329 11.54 34.85 -10.18
CA LEU A 329 12.62 33.86 -10.21
C LEU A 329 13.70 34.15 -9.16
N GLY A 330 14.06 35.42 -8.96
CA GLY A 330 14.98 35.82 -7.89
C GLY A 330 14.48 35.41 -6.50
N LYS A 331 13.21 35.72 -6.19
CA LYS A 331 12.59 35.32 -4.91
C LYS A 331 12.47 33.80 -4.74
N MET A 332 12.24 33.07 -5.83
CA MET A 332 12.20 31.60 -5.80
C MET A 332 13.61 31.03 -5.55
N SER A 333 14.64 31.60 -6.19
CA SER A 333 16.03 31.20 -6.00
C SER A 333 16.56 31.48 -4.60
N GLU A 334 16.01 32.46 -3.88
CA GLU A 334 16.35 32.71 -2.47
C GLU A 334 15.78 31.64 -1.51
N ARG A 335 14.80 30.85 -1.96
CA ARG A 335 14.09 29.83 -1.17
C ARG A 335 14.50 28.39 -1.48
N LEU A 336 15.24 28.19 -2.58
CA LEU A 336 15.90 26.94 -2.94
C LEU A 336 17.31 26.93 -2.36
#